data_AF-A0A259BJ48-F1
#
_entry.id   AF-A0A259BJ48-F1
#
_cell.length_a   1.000
_cell.length_b   1.000
_cell.length_c   1.000
_cell.angle_alpha   90.00
_cell.angle_beta   90.00
_cell.angle_gamma   90.00
#
_symmetry.space_group_name_H-M   'P 1'
#
loop_
_entity.id
_entity.type
_entity.pdbx_description
1 polymer ?
#
loop_
_entity_poly.entity_id
_entity_poly.type
_entity_poly.pdbx_seq_one_letter_code
_entity_poly.pdbx_strand_id
1 'polypeptide(L)' 'MWDRIDFEPVFFAPFVSSAMKIEPEWIDDEGHLSMAYYNVLFDRAFAEALALLGLGPQYVRVRGFSFFTAEAHLRYLRT' A
#
# COMPACT_ATOMS: atom_id res chain seq x y z
N MET A 1 -9.34 7.82 7.60
CA MET A 1 -9.42 8.13 6.15
C MET A 1 -9.41 6.86 5.30
N TRP A 2 -9.86 5.72 5.83
CA TRP A 2 -9.99 4.44 5.09
C TRP A 2 -11.28 3.70 5.51
N ASP A 3 -12.22 4.42 6.10
CA ASP A 3 -13.45 3.85 6.70
C ASP A 3 -14.68 4.04 5.78
N ARG A 4 -14.49 4.46 4.52
CA ARG A 4 -15.58 4.60 3.55
C ARG A 4 -15.47 3.53 2.47
N ILE A 5 -16.43 2.62 2.48
CA ILE A 5 -16.69 1.65 1.41
C ILE A 5 -17.59 2.33 0.36
N ASP A 6 -17.13 3.45 -0.21
CA ASP A 6 -17.76 4.09 -1.38
C ASP A 6 -16.83 3.97 -2.60
N PHE A 7 -16.04 2.90 -2.66
CA PHE A 7 -15.21 2.60 -3.81
C PHE A 7 -15.99 1.60 -4.67
N GLU A 8 -16.59 2.05 -5.77
CA GLU A 8 -17.07 1.14 -6.82
C GLU A 8 -15.84 0.50 -7.47
N PRO A 9 -15.60 -0.81 -7.25
CA PRO A 9 -14.34 -1.40 -7.66
C PRO A 9 -14.38 -1.71 -9.16
N VAL A 10 -13.65 -0.91 -9.94
CA VAL A 10 -13.29 -1.27 -11.32
C VAL A 10 -12.09 -2.21 -11.25
N PHE A 11 -12.34 -3.52 -11.09
CA PHE A 11 -11.26 -4.51 -10.92
C PHE A 11 -10.50 -4.76 -12.22
N PHE A 12 -9.32 -4.17 -12.36
CA PHE A 12 -8.25 -4.71 -13.19
C PHE A 12 -7.43 -5.66 -12.28
N ALA A 13 -7.58 -6.98 -12.44
CA ALA A 13 -7.33 -7.97 -11.39
C ALA A 13 -5.86 -8.11 -10.87
N PRO A 14 -5.67 -8.67 -9.64
CA PRO A 14 -6.71 -8.91 -8.63
C PRO A 14 -6.99 -7.68 -7.74
N PHE A 15 -6.13 -6.67 -7.74
CA PHE A 15 -6.28 -5.38 -7.06
C PHE A 15 -5.33 -4.35 -7.68
N VAL A 16 -5.81 -3.12 -7.86
CA VAL A 16 -4.99 -1.95 -8.21
C VAL A 16 -5.21 -0.92 -7.12
N SER A 17 -4.13 -0.44 -6.51
CA SER A 17 -4.21 0.62 -5.51
C SER A 17 -4.61 1.95 -6.13
N SER A 18 -4.92 2.92 -5.27
CA SER A 18 -4.90 4.32 -5.67
C SER A 18 -3.52 4.72 -6.23
N ALA A 19 -3.51 5.72 -7.11
CA ALA A 19 -2.26 6.33 -7.56
C ALA A 19 -1.61 7.07 -6.39
N MET A 20 -0.36 6.74 -6.09
CA MET A 20 0.38 7.34 -4.97
C MET A 20 1.39 8.36 -5.47
N LYS A 21 1.43 9.51 -4.80
CA LYS A 21 2.45 10.52 -5.05
C LYS A 21 3.78 10.09 -4.43
N ILE A 22 4.87 10.33 -5.15
CA ILE A 22 6.23 10.20 -4.62
C ILE A 22 6.59 11.49 -3.89
N GLU A 23 7.03 11.37 -2.64
CA GLU A 23 7.47 12.53 -1.87
C GLU A 23 8.88 12.97 -2.29
N PRO A 24 9.17 14.28 -2.37
CA PRO A 24 10.48 14.78 -2.77
C PRO A 24 11.63 14.23 -1.92
N GLU A 25 11.40 14.07 -0.61
CA GLU A 25 12.37 13.52 0.35
C GLU A 25 12.68 12.02 0.15
N TRP A 26 11.96 11.34 -0.75
CA TRP A 26 12.24 9.93 -1.08
C TRP A 26 13.18 9.78 -2.27
N ILE A 27 13.46 10.87 -2.96
CA ILE A 27 14.35 10.91 -4.11
C ILE A 27 15.79 10.98 -3.59
N ASP A 28 16.64 10.08 -4.08
CA ASP A 28 18.08 10.10 -3.78
C ASP A 28 18.79 11.23 -4.53
N ASP A 29 20.07 11.44 -4.21
CA ASP A 29 20.88 12.49 -4.83
C ASP A 29 21.06 12.27 -6.34
N GLU A 30 20.88 11.03 -6.81
CA GLU A 30 20.91 10.63 -8.21
C GLU A 30 19.59 10.88 -8.96
N GLY A 31 18.54 11.32 -8.25
CA GLY A 31 17.24 11.64 -8.84
C GLY A 31 16.28 10.46 -9.00
N HIS A 32 16.62 9.30 -8.44
CA HIS A 32 15.76 8.12 -8.44
C HIS A 32 14.99 7.98 -7.13
N LEU A 33 13.89 7.24 -7.16
CA LEU A 33 13.23 6.85 -5.93
C LEU A 33 14.16 5.91 -5.15
N SER A 34 14.48 6.27 -3.91
CA SER A 34 15.28 5.41 -3.05
C SER A 34 14.57 4.07 -2.80
N MET A 35 15.36 3.01 -2.84
CA MET A 35 14.94 1.60 -2.78
C MET A 35 14.04 1.30 -1.57
N ALA A 36 14.27 1.97 -0.44
CA ALA A 36 13.49 1.78 0.77
C ALA A 36 12.01 2.20 0.59
N TYR A 37 11.75 3.27 -0.17
CA TYR A 37 10.41 3.85 -0.29
C TYR A 37 9.50 3.08 -1.23
N TYR A 38 10.02 2.17 -2.05
CA TYR A 38 9.19 1.21 -2.76
C TYR A 38 8.40 0.32 -1.78
N ASN A 39 9.02 -0.11 -0.67
CA ASN A 39 8.29 -0.88 0.35
C ASN A 39 7.17 -0.06 0.99
N VAL A 40 7.38 1.25 1.20
CA VAL A 40 6.34 2.13 1.73
C VAL A 40 5.13 2.20 0.80
N LEU A 41 5.36 2.29 -0.51
CA LEU A 41 4.28 2.27 -1.50
C LEU A 41 3.53 0.93 -1.50
N PHE A 42 4.26 -0.19 -1.49
CA PHE A 42 3.63 -1.51 -1.46
C PHE A 42 2.86 -1.78 -0.16
N ASP A 43 3.37 -1.34 0.98
CA ASP A 43 2.70 -1.48 2.27
C ASP A 43 1.40 -0.65 2.34
N ARG A 44 1.42 0.57 1.81
CA ARG A 44 0.21 1.39 1.66
C ARG A 44 -0.82 0.73 0.73
N ALA A 45 -0.37 0.17 -0.40
CA ALA A 45 -1.25 -0.52 -1.34
C ALA A 45 -1.87 -1.77 -0.70
N PHE A 46 -1.09 -2.51 0.10
CA PHE A 46 -1.59 -3.65 0.86
C PHE A 46 -2.62 -3.23 1.91
N ALA A 47 -2.41 -2.10 2.61
CA ALA A 47 -3.37 -1.56 3.56
C ALA A 47 -4.71 -1.17 2.89
N GLU A 48 -4.67 -0.61 1.68
CA GLU A 48 -5.87 -0.35 0.87
C GLU A 48 -6.62 -1.65 0.52
N ALA A 49 -5.90 -2.69 0.09
CA ALA A 49 -6.50 -3.99 -0.21
C ALA A 49 -7.17 -4.61 1.02
N LEU A 50 -6.52 -4.55 2.19
CA LEU A 50 -7.11 -5.02 3.45
C LEU A 50 -8.36 -4.21 3.82
N ALA A 51 -8.35 -2.89 3.63
CA ALA A 51 -9.52 -2.05 3.90
C ALA A 51 -10.73 -2.45 3.05
N LEU A 52 -10.54 -2.78 1.77
CA LEU A 52 -11.61 -3.29 0.89
C LEU A 52 -12.21 -4.62 1.37
N LEU A 53 -11.42 -5.44 2.07
CA LEU A 53 -11.87 -6.70 2.67
C LEU A 53 -12.49 -6.51 4.07
N GLY A 54 -12.63 -5.26 4.54
CA GLY A 54 -13.11 -4.96 5.90
C GLY A 54 -12.07 -5.26 6.98
N LEU A 55 -10.79 -5.42 6.61
CA LEU A 55 -9.66 -5.75 7.47
C LEU A 55 -8.78 -4.53 7.80
N GLY A 56 -9.34 -3.33 7.64
CA GLY A 56 -8.66 -2.05 7.90
C GLY A 56 -8.58 -1.66 9.38
N PRO A 57 -8.32 -0.37 9.68
CA PRO A 57 -8.14 0.10 11.06
C PRO A 57 -9.30 -0.21 12.01
N GLN A 58 -10.54 -0.24 11.51
CA GLN A 58 -11.71 -0.62 12.31
C GLN A 58 -11.64 -2.09 12.75
N TYR A 59 -11.18 -3.01 11.90
CA TYR A 59 -11.01 -4.43 12.25
C TYR A 59 -10.05 -4.61 13.42
N VAL A 60 -8.91 -3.91 13.38
CA VAL A 60 -7.93 -3.93 14.49
C VAL A 60 -8.57 -3.43 15.79
N ARG A 61 -9.30 -2.30 15.75
CA ARG A 61 -9.94 -1.72 16.94
C ARG A 61 -11.05 -2.61 17.53
N VAL A 62 -11.87 -3.23 16.68
CA VAL A 62 -13.04 -4.01 17.12
C VAL A 62 -12.68 -5.45 17.48
N ARG A 63 -11.73 -6.05 16.77
CA ARG A 63 -11.40 -7.48 16.87
C ARG A 63 -10.06 -7.76 17.54
N GLY A 64 -9.18 -6.76 17.65
CA GLY A 64 -7.87 -6.91 18.28
C GLY A 64 -6.85 -7.72 17.48
N PHE A 65 -7.09 -7.94 16.19
CA PHE A 65 -6.17 -8.69 15.31
C PHE A 65 -5.51 -7.76 14.29
N SER A 66 -4.26 -8.08 13.93
CA SER A 66 -3.46 -7.36 12.94
C SER A 66 -2.78 -8.33 11.97
N PHE A 67 -2.16 -7.77 10.94
CA PHE A 67 -1.39 -8.49 9.93
C PHE A 67 0.10 -8.15 10.09
N PHE A 68 0.95 -9.10 9.73
CA PHE A 68 2.40 -8.93 9.71
C PHE A 68 2.96 -9.50 8.41
N THR A 69 3.86 -8.76 7.78
CA THR A 69 4.57 -9.21 6.58
C THR A 69 5.77 -10.05 6.98
N ALA A 70 5.72 -11.35 6.70
CA ALA A 70 6.82 -12.26 7.02
C ALA A 70 8.00 -12.15 6.04
N GLU A 71 7.71 -11.94 4.76
CA GLU A 71 8.70 -11.84 3.69
C GLU A 71 8.17 -10.93 2.57
N ALA A 72 9.06 -10.22 1.91
CA ALA A 72 8.78 -9.49 0.68
C ALA A 72 9.93 -9.66 -0.31
N HIS A 73 9.61 -9.80 -1.60
CA HIS A 73 10.58 -9.86 -2.68
C HIS A 73 10.28 -8.76 -3.69
N LEU A 74 11.16 -7.75 -3.76
CA LEU A 74 11.04 -6.64 -4.69
C LEU A 74 12.05 -6.79 -5.83
N ARG A 75 11.59 -6.55 -7.06
CA ARG A 75 12.43 -6.49 -8.25
C ARG A 75 12.29 -5.11 -8.89
N TYR A 76 13.39 -4.40 -9.00
CA TYR A 76 13.47 -3.08 -9.59
C TYR A 76 13.78 -3.24 -11.07
N LEU A 77 12.76 -3.06 -11.91
CA LEU A 77 12.86 -3.34 -13.34
C LEU A 77 13.21 -2.11 -14.17
N ARG A 78 13.00 -0.92 -13.61
CA ARG A 78 13.27 0.37 -14.24
C ARG A 78 13.80 1.33 -13.20
N THR A 79 14.81 2.08 -13.60
CA THR A 79 15.42 3.20 -12.88
C THR A 79 15.17 4.44 -13.71
#